data_AF-A0A0F9CY88-F1
#
_entry.id   AF-A0A0F9CY88-F1
#
_cell.length_a   1.000
_cell.length_b   1.000
_cell.length_c   1.000
_cell.angle_alpha   90.00
_cell.angle_beta   90.00
_cell.angle_gamma   90.00
#
_symmetry.space_group_name_H-M   'P 1'
#
loop_
_entity.id
_entity.type
_entity.pdbx_description
1 polymer ?
#
loop_
_entity_poly.entity_id
_entity_poly.type
_entity_poly.pdbx_seq_one_letter_code
_entity_poly.pdbx_strand_id
1 'polypeptide(L)' 'IVLDPFMGSGTVALVAKKLNRDYIGIELNPEYVEMARIRVYAEMALFV' A
#
# COMPACT_ATOMS: atom_id res chain seq x y z
N ILE A 1 11.54 4.94 -6.36
CA ILE A 1 10.54 5.23 -5.31
C ILE A 1 9.25 5.71 -6.00
N VAL A 2 8.09 5.16 -5.62
CA VAL A 2 6.76 5.53 -6.15
C VAL A 2 6.03 6.38 -5.11
N LEU A 3 5.49 7.52 -5.50
CA LEU A 3 4.69 8.37 -4.61
C LEU A 3 3.22 8.30 -5.03
N ASP A 4 2.36 8.00 -4.07
CA ASP A 4 0.90 8.11 -4.23
C ASP A 4 0.33 9.05 -3.15
N PRO A 5 -0.06 10.29 -3.51
CA PRO A 5 -0.61 11.24 -2.56
C PRO A 5 -2.09 10.97 -2.19
N PHE A 6 -2.75 10.00 -2.82
CA PHE A 6 -4.15 9.63 -2.59
C PHE A 6 -4.29 8.11 -2.50
N MET A 7 -3.65 7.55 -1.47
CA MET A 7 -3.41 6.11 -1.36
C MET A 7 -4.70 5.26 -1.37
N GLY A 8 -5.81 5.80 -0.85
CA GLY A 8 -7.08 5.10 -0.75
C GLY A 8 -6.92 3.70 -0.16
N SER A 9 -7.32 2.67 -0.91
CA SER A 9 -7.24 1.26 -0.48
C SER A 9 -5.86 0.60 -0.64
N GLY A 10 -4.82 1.33 -1.07
CA GLY A 10 -3.43 0.84 -1.11
C GLY A 10 -3.02 0.06 -2.37
N THR A 11 -3.76 0.16 -3.48
CA THR A 11 -3.45 -0.55 -4.73
C THR A 11 -2.05 -0.24 -5.27
N VAL A 12 -1.61 1.02 -5.19
CA VAL A 12 -0.29 1.43 -5.69
C VAL A 12 0.85 0.81 -4.87
N ALA A 13 0.73 0.75 -3.54
CA ALA A 13 1.69 0.00 -2.70
C ALA A 13 1.82 -1.45 -3.14
N LEU A 14 0.67 -2.11 -3.33
CA LEU A 14 0.65 -3.53 -3.67
C LEU A 14 1.37 -3.80 -4.99
N VAL A 15 1.10 -2.99 -6.02
CA VAL A 15 1.75 -3.12 -7.33
C VAL A 15 3.23 -2.74 -7.25
N ALA A 16 3.58 -1.65 -6.55
CA ALA A 16 4.97 -1.27 -6.33
C ALA A 16 5.75 -2.41 -5.67
N LYS A 17 5.18 -3.05 -4.64
CA LYS A 17 5.78 -4.18 -3.96
C LYS A 17 5.92 -5.43 -4.84
N LYS A 18 4.89 -5.81 -5.61
CA LYS A 18 4.94 -6.92 -6.59
C LYS A 18 6.02 -6.71 -7.65
N LEU A 19 6.28 -5.44 -7.98
CA LEU A 19 7.32 -5.05 -8.90
C LEU A 19 8.69 -4.84 -8.20
N ASN A 20 8.82 -5.07 -6.90
CA ASN A 20 10.05 -4.82 -6.14
C ASN A 20 10.53 -3.36 -6.22
N ARG A 21 9.59 -2.41 -6.10
CA ARG A 21 9.84 -0.96 -5.99
C ARG A 21 9.44 -0.47 -4.61
N ASP A 22 10.23 0.44 -4.05
CA ASP A 22 9.84 1.20 -2.85
C ASP A 22 8.73 2.20 -3.17
N TYR A 23 7.88 2.48 -2.18
CA TYR A 23 6.76 3.42 -2.31
C TYR A 23 6.56 4.28 -1.05
N ILE A 24 5.89 5.41 -1.22
CA ILE A 24 5.34 6.28 -0.17
C ILE A 24 3.88 6.52 -0.52
N GLY A 25 2.97 6.21 0.40
CA GLY A 25 1.53 6.46 0.28
C GLY A 25 1.07 7.49 1.30
N ILE A 26 0.24 8.44 0.89
CA ILE A 26 -0.39 9.44 1.75
C ILE A 26 -1.90 9.29 1.63
N GLU A 27 -2.60 9.26 2.76
CA GLU A 27 -4.05 9.24 2.82
C GLU A 27 -4.51 9.98 4.06
N LEU A 28 -5.54 10.81 3.91
CA LEU A 28 -6.05 11.65 4.99
C LEU A 28 -7.08 10.90 5.84
N ASN A 29 -7.87 10.02 5.21
CA ASN A 29 -8.90 9.28 5.90
C ASN A 29 -8.28 8.08 6.66
N PRO A 30 -8.36 8.06 8.00
CA PRO A 30 -7.76 7.00 8.81
C PRO A 30 -8.35 5.61 8.53
N GLU A 31 -9.61 5.51 8.11
CA GLU A 31 -10.23 4.23 7.73
C GLU A 31 -9.59 3.64 6.47
N TYR A 32 -9.29 4.50 5.48
CA TYR A 32 -8.55 4.08 4.28
C TYR A 32 -7.09 3.74 4.60
N VAL A 33 -6.45 4.44 5.54
CA VAL A 33 -5.11 4.09 6.02
C VAL A 33 -5.09 2.67 6.59
N GLU A 34 -6.00 2.32 7.50
CA GLU A 34 -6.02 0.99 8.09
C GLU A 34 -6.38 -0.09 7.06
N MET A 35 -7.32 0.20 6.15
CA MET A 35 -7.65 -0.70 5.04
C MET A 35 -6.42 -0.98 4.16
N ALA A 36 -5.70 0.06 3.75
CA ALA A 36 -4.48 -0.06 2.94
C ALA A 36 -3.40 -0.85 3.69
N ARG A 37 -3.23 -0.58 4.99
CA ARG A 37 -2.27 -1.27 5.86
C ARG A 37 -2.55 -2.78 5.91
N ILE A 38 -3.79 -3.16 6.25
CA ILE A 38 -4.22 -4.57 6.31
C ILE A 38 -3.98 -5.24 4.96
N ARG A 39 -4.42 -4.61 3.85
CA ARG A 39 -4.31 -5.19 2.52
C ARG A 39 -2.87 -5.43 2.10
N VAL A 40 -1.98 -4.46 2.33
CA VAL A 40 -0.57 -4.57 1.98
C VAL A 40 0.13 -5.64 2.82
N TYR A 41 -0.11 -5.69 4.14
CA TYR A 41 0.51 -6.71 5.01
C TYR A 41 -0.06 -8.11 4.81
N ALA A 42 -1.38 -8.25 4.59
CA ALA A 42 -2.00 -9.55 4.34
C ALA A 42 -1.44 -10.20 3.07
N GLU A 43 -1.24 -9.42 2.00
CA GLU A 43 -0.57 -9.93 0.79
C GLU A 43 0.92 -10.22 1.07
N MET A 44 1.62 -9.44 1.90
CA MET A 44 3.01 -9.77 2.27
C MET A 44 3.15 -11.11 2.99
N ALA A 45 2.18 -11.50 3.84
CA ALA A 45 2.21 -12.78 4.55
C ALA A 45 2.09 -14.00 3.61
N LEU A 46 1.60 -13.81 2.38
CA LEU A 46 1.52 -14.86 1.34
C LEU A 46 2.84 -15.04 0.57
N PHE A 47 3.80 -14.12 0.71
CA PHE A 47 5.08 -14.14 -0.02
C PHE A 47 6.28 -14.52 0.87
N VAL A 48 6.04 -15.12 2.05
CA VAL A 48 7.09 -15.71 2.91
C VAL A 48 7.20 -17.21 2.66
#